data_AF-I3E872-F1
#
_entry.id   AF-I3E872-F1
#
_cell.length_a   1.000
_cell.length_b   1.000
_cell.length_c   1.000
_cell.angle_alpha   90.00
_cell.angle_beta   90.00
_cell.angle_gamma   90.00
#
_symmetry.space_group_name_H-M   'P 1'
#
loop_
_entity.id
_entity.type
_entity.pdbx_description
1 polymer ?
#
loop_
_entity_poly.entity_id
_entity_poly.type
_entity_poly.pdbx_seq_one_letter_code
_entity_poly.pdbx_strand_id
1 'polypeptide(L)' 'MDHKIIVVSDNEISLHRAKKEAIIASKKGQKIAFDLRDVKDSKRKAEIIMFLNKS' A
#
# COMPACT_ATOMS: atom_id res chain seq x y z
N MET A 1 -8.37 6.29 17.01
CA MET A 1 -8.30 6.19 15.53
C MET A 1 -7.46 4.97 15.22
N ASP A 2 -8.02 3.98 14.54
CA ASP A 2 -7.30 2.76 14.24
C ASP A 2 -6.31 2.96 13.09
N HIS A 3 -5.12 2.39 13.24
CA HIS A 3 -4.08 2.37 12.22
C HIS A 3 -4.05 0.99 11.58
N LYS A 4 -4.00 0.93 10.24
CA LYS A 4 -3.83 -0.30 9.49
C LYS A 4 -2.49 -0.27 8.73
N ILE A 5 -1.66 -1.27 9.02
CA ILE A 5 -0.42 -1.52 8.29
C ILE A 5 -0.72 -2.56 7.21
N ILE A 6 -0.35 -2.25 5.96
CA ILE A 6 -0.50 -3.15 4.81
C ILE A 6 0.91 -3.46 4.29
N VAL A 7 1.30 -4.73 4.36
CA VAL A 7 2.58 -5.20 3.82
C VAL A 7 2.46 -5.36 2.30
N VAL A 8 3.41 -4.80 1.57
CA VAL A 8 3.39 -4.76 0.11
C VAL A 8 4.69 -5.33 -0.44
N SER A 9 4.59 -6.48 -1.09
CA SER A 9 5.68 -7.08 -1.85
C SER A 9 5.70 -6.53 -3.28
N ASP A 10 6.87 -6.56 -3.93
CA ASP A 10 7.03 -6.12 -5.32
C ASP A 10 6.55 -7.19 -6.32
N ASN A 11 5.24 -7.44 -6.33
CA ASN A 11 4.58 -8.21 -7.36
C ASN A 11 3.16 -7.69 -7.58
N GLU A 12 2.66 -7.85 -8.80
CA GLU A 12 1.37 -7.30 -9.24
C GLU A 12 0.20 -7.74 -8.35
N ILE A 13 0.15 -9.01 -7.94
CA ILE A 13 -0.90 -9.54 -7.07
C ILE A 13 -0.91 -8.82 -5.71
N SER A 14 0.26 -8.65 -5.09
CA SER A 14 0.39 -7.94 -3.81
C SER A 14 -0.03 -6.47 -3.95
N LEU A 15 0.37 -5.81 -5.05
CA LEU A 15 0.03 -4.41 -5.30
C LEU A 15 -1.49 -4.20 -5.44
N HIS A 16 -2.17 -5.04 -6.21
CA HIS A 16 -3.62 -4.96 -6.37
C HIS A 16 -4.36 -5.27 -5.07
N ARG A 17 -3.91 -6.26 -4.30
CA ARG A 17 -4.47 -6.57 -2.97
C ARG A 17 -4.32 -5.40 -2.01
N ALA A 18 -3.11 -4.84 -1.90
CA ALA A 18 -2.82 -3.70 -1.05
C ALA A 18 -3.70 -2.48 -1.40
N LYS A 19 -3.88 -2.21 -2.70
CA LYS A 19 -4.77 -1.15 -3.17
C LYS A 19 -6.22 -1.36 -2.73
N LYS A 20 -6.75 -2.58 -2.91
CA LYS A 20 -8.12 -2.93 -2.49
C LYS A 20 -8.29 -2.77 -0.98
N GLU A 21 -7.34 -3.24 -0.19
CA GLU A 21 -7.36 -3.11 1.27
C GLU A 21 -7.28 -1.65 1.73
N ALA A 22 -6.45 -0.83 1.09
CA ALA A 22 -6.34 0.59 1.36
C ALA A 22 -7.68 1.31 1.12
N ILE A 23 -8.38 1.01 0.01
CA ILE A 23 -9.70 1.57 -0.28
C ILE A 23 -10.71 1.20 0.82
N ILE A 24 -10.72 -0.07 1.24
CA ILE A 24 -11.63 -0.54 2.30
C ILE A 24 -11.32 0.15 3.64
N ALA A 25 -10.04 0.26 4.00
CA ALA A 25 -9.60 0.89 5.24
C ALA A 25 -9.93 2.40 5.26
N SER A 26 -9.75 3.08 4.12
CA SER A 26 -10.08 4.49 3.95
C SER A 26 -11.59 4.73 4.13
N LYS A 27 -12.45 3.89 3.52
CA LYS A 27 -13.91 3.93 3.73
C LYS A 27 -14.34 3.73 5.19
N LYS A 28 -13.51 3.09 6.01
CA LYS A 28 -13.72 2.89 7.45
C LYS A 28 -13.12 4.02 8.31
N GLY A 29 -12.52 5.04 7.70
CA GLY A 29 -11.85 6.14 8.41
C GLY A 29 -10.54 5.74 9.09
N GLN A 30 -9.92 4.62 8.68
CA GLN A 30 -8.66 4.16 9.25
C GLN A 30 -7.48 4.92 8.62
N LYS A 31 -6.44 5.20 9.41
CA LYS A 31 -5.15 5.66 8.85
C LYS A 31 -4.37 4.47 8.30
N ILE A 32 -3.82 4.61 7.11
CA ILE A 32 -3.15 3.53 6.38
C ILE A 32 -1.65 3.81 6.34
N ALA A 33 -0.84 2.79 6.61
CA ALA A 33 0.60 2.80 6.39
C ALA A 33 0.98 1.59 5.51
N PHE A 34 1.82 1.82 4.51
CA PHE A 34 2.34 0.77 3.64
C PHE A 34 3.73 0.36 4.10
N ASP A 35 3.92 -0.93 4.33
CA ASP A 35 5.21 -1.52 4.63
C ASP A 35 5.86 -2.05 3.35
N LEU A 36 6.95 -1.38 2.95
CA LEU A 36 7.72 -1.66 1.73
C LEU A 36 9.14 -2.16 2.07
N ARG A 37 9.35 -2.79 3.24
CA ARG A 37 10.67 -3.27 3.66
C ARG A 37 11.31 -4.23 2.67
N ASP A 38 10.51 -5.06 2.00
CA ASP A 38 10.99 -6.05 1.04
C ASP A 38 11.31 -5.47 -0.35
N VAL A 39 10.87 -4.24 -0.62
CA VAL A 39 11.20 -3.52 -1.86
C VAL A 39 12.56 -2.84 -1.64
N LYS A 40 13.63 -3.34 -2.25
CA LYS A 40 14.98 -2.77 -2.02
C LYS A 40 15.23 -1.47 -2.78
N ASP A 41 14.69 -1.38 -3.99
CA ASP A 41 14.94 -0.25 -4.88
C ASP A 41 14.09 0.98 -4.52
N SER A 42 14.73 2.13 -4.37
CA SER A 42 14.08 3.37 -3.94
C SER A 42 13.16 3.97 -5.00
N LYS A 43 13.51 3.86 -6.28
CA LYS A 43 12.68 4.30 -7.40
C LYS A 43 11.42 3.43 -7.46
N ARG A 44 11.58 2.13 -7.27
CA ARG A 44 10.48 1.17 -7.22
C ARG A 44 9.53 1.42 -6.06
N LYS A 45 10.04 1.78 -4.87
CA LYS A 45 9.19 2.23 -3.74
C LYS A 45 8.32 3.42 -4.13
N ALA A 46 8.90 4.42 -4.81
CA ALA A 46 8.15 5.60 -5.23
C ALA A 46 7.05 5.23 -6.24
N GLU A 47 7.36 4.39 -7.24
CA GLU A 47 6.39 3.88 -8.21
C GLU A 47 5.23 3.14 -7.53
N ILE A 48 5.52 2.29 -6.55
CA ILE A 48 4.52 1.55 -5.77
C ILE A 48 3.64 2.50 -4.97
N ILE A 49 4.22 3.49 -4.28
CA ILE A 49 3.45 4.49 -3.53
C ILE A 49 2.54 5.28 -4.47
N MET A 50 3.03 5.69 -5.64
CA MET A 50 2.23 6.37 -6.66
C MET A 50 1.08 5.48 -7.13
N PHE A 51 1.33 4.20 -7.40
CA PHE A 51 0.31 3.24 -7.81
C PHE A 51 -0.79 3.06 -6.74
N LEU A 52 -0.39 2.92 -5.47
CA LEU A 52 -1.30 2.69 -4.34
C LEU A 52 -2.15 3.92 -4.02
N ASN A 53 -1.60 5.12 -4.22
CA ASN A 53 -2.31 6.40 -4.01
C ASN A 53 -3.10 6.88 -5.24
N LYS A 54 -2.99 6.20 -6.38
CA LYS A 54 -3.73 6.56 -7.59
C LYS A 54 -5.19 6.13 -7.46
N SER A 55 -6.09 7.09 -7.30
CA SER A 55 -7.56 6.92 -7.28
C SER A 55 -8.09 6.30 -8.55
#